data_AF-A0A3Q8I1I2-F1
#
_entry.id   AF-A0A3Q8I1I2-F1
#
_cell.length_a   1.000
_cell.length_b   1.000
_cell.length_c   1.000
_cell.angle_alpha   90.00
_cell.angle_beta   90.00
_cell.angle_gamma   90.00
#
_symmetry.space_group_name_H-M   'P 1'
#
loop_
_entity.id
_entity.type
_entity.pdbx_description
1 polymer ?
#
loop_
_entity_poly.entity_id
_entity_poly.type
_entity_poly.pdbx_seq_one_letter_code
_entity_poly.pdbx_strand_id
1 'polypeptide(L)'
;MSYSGTQVYFPPSTSFDAIVTALATRFPQATQTASGSQVVLSFGGVKVVRVAHEAYDYVAEEAQWLGTNAAPDIRAVLARATLRVVITPDDPAADPDDMYNELLSVFEALYAMPDAVGADPFDGSLHRAPATTKDAASPKQRGAKPATKKPAAKK
;
A
#
# COMPACT_ATOMS: atom_id res chain seq x y z
N MET A 1 1.40 -1.17 21.93
CA MET A 1 0.59 -0.58 20.85
C MET A 1 0.76 -1.48 19.65
N SER A 2 -0.29 -2.18 19.24
CA SER A 2 -0.24 -2.98 18.01
C SER A 2 -0.11 -2.01 16.85
N TYR A 3 0.89 -2.20 15.99
CA TYR A 3 0.96 -1.52 14.71
C TYR A 3 -0.31 -1.85 13.92
N SER A 4 -1.29 -0.96 13.92
CA SER A 4 -2.34 -0.99 12.90
C SER A 4 -1.65 -0.57 11.61
N GLY A 5 -1.47 -1.50 10.68
CA GLY A 5 -0.81 -1.21 9.41
C GLY A 5 -1.42 -0.01 8.67
N THR A 6 -0.73 0.47 7.64
CA THR A 6 -1.21 1.58 6.82
C THR A 6 -2.53 1.21 6.13
N GLN A 7 -3.50 2.12 6.14
CA GLN A 7 -4.87 1.84 5.67
C GLN A 7 -5.17 2.61 4.38
N VAL A 8 -5.90 1.98 3.46
CA VAL A 8 -6.42 2.65 2.27
C VAL A 8 -7.91 2.35 2.11
N TYR A 9 -8.69 3.40 1.95
CA TYR A 9 -10.14 3.40 1.80
C TYR A 9 -10.51 3.57 0.34
N PHE A 10 -11.47 2.78 -0.12
CA PHE A 10 -11.92 2.77 -1.51
C PHE A 10 -13.45 2.83 -1.62
N PRO A 11 -13.98 3.39 -2.72
CA PRO A 11 -15.41 3.37 -3.03
C PRO A 11 -15.88 1.95 -3.38
N PRO A 12 -17.20 1.69 -3.36
CA PRO A 12 -17.78 0.39 -3.71
C PRO A 12 -17.52 -0.03 -5.16
N SER A 13 -17.16 0.91 -6.04
CA SER A 13 -16.76 0.62 -7.42
C SER A 13 -15.41 -0.07 -7.54
N THR A 14 -14.57 -0.03 -6.50
CA THR A 14 -13.25 -0.66 -6.51
C THR A 14 -13.36 -2.06 -5.91
N SER A 15 -13.28 -3.07 -6.77
CA SER A 15 -13.21 -4.47 -6.34
C SER A 15 -11.82 -4.83 -5.78
N PHE A 16 -11.75 -5.86 -4.94
CA PHE A 16 -10.48 -6.40 -4.48
C PHE A 16 -9.63 -6.97 -5.64
N ASP A 17 -10.26 -7.54 -6.67
CA ASP A 17 -9.56 -7.99 -7.87
C ASP A 17 -8.90 -6.84 -8.64
N ALA A 18 -9.52 -5.67 -8.68
CA ALA A 18 -8.91 -4.46 -9.24
C ALA A 18 -7.67 -4.03 -8.45
N ILE A 19 -7.70 -4.18 -7.12
CA ILE A 19 -6.55 -3.91 -6.24
C ILE A 19 -5.41 -4.91 -6.53
N VAL A 20 -5.73 -6.20 -6.61
CA VAL A 20 -4.77 -7.27 -6.95
C VAL A 20 -4.12 -6.99 -8.32
N THR A 21 -4.91 -6.58 -9.31
CA THR A 21 -4.44 -6.25 -10.66
C THR A 21 -3.57 -5.00 -10.68
N ALA A 22 -3.93 -3.97 -9.91
CA ALA A 22 -3.14 -2.75 -9.79
C ALA A 22 -1.77 -3.02 -9.15
N LEU A 23 -1.73 -3.85 -8.10
CA LEU A 23 -0.49 -4.27 -7.44
C LEU A 23 0.40 -5.10 -8.38
N ALA A 24 -0.17 -6.04 -9.14
CA ALA A 24 0.56 -6.84 -10.13
C ALA A 24 1.21 -5.95 -11.19
N THR A 25 0.46 -4.95 -11.67
CA THR A 25 0.92 -3.99 -12.68
C THR A 25 2.02 -3.08 -12.14
N ARG A 26 1.90 -2.65 -10.88
CA ARG A 26 2.85 -1.73 -10.25
C ARG A 26 4.16 -2.42 -9.83
N PHE A 27 4.09 -3.69 -9.46
CA PHE A 27 5.22 -4.47 -8.94
C PHE A 27 5.44 -5.76 -9.75
N PRO A 28 5.76 -5.68 -11.05
CA PRO A 28 5.97 -6.86 -11.89
C PRO A 28 7.13 -7.75 -11.43
N GLN A 29 8.05 -7.19 -10.65
CA GLN A 29 9.20 -7.90 -10.05
C GLN A 29 8.87 -8.59 -8.72
N ALA A 30 7.72 -8.32 -8.12
CA ALA A 30 7.31 -8.97 -6.87
C ALA A 30 6.59 -10.28 -7.17
N THR A 31 6.90 -11.32 -6.41
CA THR A 31 6.08 -12.54 -6.43
C THR A 31 4.78 -12.25 -5.70
N GLN A 32 3.66 -12.43 -6.36
CA GLN A 32 2.33 -12.16 -5.81
C GLN A 32 1.58 -13.47 -5.56
N THR A 33 1.03 -13.62 -4.34
CA THR A 33 0.15 -14.72 -3.99
C THR A 33 -1.16 -14.15 -3.46
N ALA A 34 -2.25 -14.31 -4.20
CA ALA A 34 -3.59 -13.89 -3.79
C ALA A 34 -4.36 -15.10 -3.24
N SER A 35 -5.06 -14.91 -2.12
CA SER A 35 -5.91 -15.93 -1.51
C SER A 35 -7.06 -15.26 -0.76
N GLY A 36 -8.30 -15.55 -1.17
CA GLY A 36 -9.49 -14.96 -0.55
C GLY A 36 -9.44 -13.43 -0.55
N SER A 37 -9.53 -12.83 0.63
CA SER A 37 -9.50 -11.37 0.84
C SER A 37 -8.10 -10.81 1.10
N GLN A 38 -7.03 -11.52 0.76
CA GLN A 38 -5.67 -11.05 0.97
C GLN A 38 -4.77 -11.30 -0.24
N VAL A 39 -3.74 -10.46 -0.35
CA VAL A 39 -2.65 -10.60 -1.29
C VAL A 39 -1.32 -10.37 -0.59
N VAL A 40 -0.38 -11.28 -0.85
CA VAL A 40 0.97 -11.24 -0.32
C VAL A 40 1.93 -10.91 -1.46
N LEU A 41 2.76 -9.88 -1.25
CA LEU A 41 3.79 -9.42 -2.18
C LEU A 41 5.17 -9.73 -1.59
N SER A 42 5.96 -10.54 -2.28
CA SER A 42 7.35 -10.83 -1.91
C SER A 42 8.32 -10.10 -2.82
N PHE A 43 9.12 -9.21 -2.25
CA PHE A 43 10.18 -8.47 -2.92
C PHE A 43 11.53 -9.16 -2.68
N GLY A 44 12.10 -9.74 -3.74
CA GLY A 44 13.39 -10.43 -3.66
C GLY A 44 13.42 -11.64 -2.72
N GLY A 45 12.26 -12.20 -2.35
CA GLY A 45 12.13 -13.37 -1.49
C GLY A 45 12.31 -13.13 0.01
N VAL A 46 12.63 -11.90 0.43
CA VAL A 46 12.99 -11.59 1.83
C VAL A 46 12.02 -10.61 2.46
N LYS A 47 11.52 -9.63 1.70
CA LYS A 47 10.57 -8.64 2.22
C LYS A 47 9.17 -9.01 1.75
N VAL A 48 8.31 -9.35 2.69
CA VAL A 48 6.97 -9.86 2.40
C VAL A 48 5.94 -8.92 2.99
N VAL A 49 5.17 -8.27 2.11
CA VAL A 49 4.09 -7.34 2.47
C VAL A 49 2.76 -8.03 2.26
N ARG A 50 1.88 -7.96 3.28
CA ARG A 50 0.51 -8.41 3.19
C ARG A 50 -0.42 -7.22 3.01
N VAL A 51 -1.33 -7.34 2.06
CA VAL A 51 -2.46 -6.43 1.86
C VAL A 51 -3.73 -7.23 2.09
N ALA A 52 -4.45 -6.93 3.16
CA ALA A 52 -5.68 -7.62 3.53
C ALA A 52 -6.87 -6.68 3.36
N HIS A 53 -7.89 -7.15 2.65
CA HIS A 53 -9.20 -6.52 2.60
C HIS A 53 -9.97 -6.85 3.87
N GLU A 54 -10.41 -5.79 4.55
CA GLU A 54 -11.25 -5.86 5.72
C GLU A 54 -12.63 -5.33 5.36
N ALA A 55 -13.53 -6.25 5.01
CA ALA A 55 -14.93 -5.98 4.69
C ALA A 55 -15.78 -6.03 5.97
N TYR A 56 -15.51 -5.15 6.93
CA TYR A 56 -16.36 -5.07 8.12
C TYR A 56 -17.50 -4.07 7.90
N ASP A 57 -18.67 -4.37 8.45
CA ASP A 57 -19.86 -3.51 8.35
C ASP A 57 -19.62 -2.09 8.91
N TYR A 58 -18.65 -1.92 9.81
CA TYR A 58 -18.30 -0.63 10.42
C TYR A 58 -17.38 0.24 9.55
N VAL A 59 -16.83 -0.25 8.44
CA VAL A 59 -15.89 0.52 7.60
C VAL A 59 -16.51 1.82 7.08
N ALA A 60 -17.79 1.79 6.71
CA ALA A 60 -18.50 2.99 6.26
C ALA A 60 -18.63 4.03 7.38
N GLU A 61 -18.94 3.60 8.61
CA GLU A 61 -19.05 4.49 9.78
C GLU A 61 -17.69 5.09 10.16
N GLU A 62 -16.64 4.28 10.16
CA GLU A 62 -15.27 4.71 10.43
C GLU A 62 -14.78 5.72 9.38
N ALA A 63 -15.00 5.45 8.09
CA ALA A 63 -14.64 6.38 7.02
C ALA A 63 -15.39 7.72 7.15
N GLN A 64 -16.68 7.69 7.51
CA GLN A 64 -17.45 8.90 7.80
C GLN A 64 -16.87 9.68 8.97
N TRP A 65 -16.50 8.99 10.05
CA TRP A 65 -15.88 9.60 11.22
C TRP A 65 -14.56 10.30 10.84
N LEU A 66 -13.67 9.61 10.11
CA LEU A 66 -12.41 10.18 9.58
C LEU A 66 -12.67 11.40 8.68
N GLY A 67 -13.73 11.38 7.88
CA GLY A 67 -14.13 12.46 6.99
C GLY A 67 -14.57 13.75 7.71
N THR A 68 -14.94 13.69 8.99
CA THR A 68 -15.51 14.83 9.75
C THR A 68 -14.57 16.04 9.77
N ASN A 69 -13.28 15.80 10.00
CA ASN A 69 -12.25 16.84 10.06
C ASN A 69 -11.39 16.94 8.80
N ALA A 70 -11.65 16.07 7.81
CA ALA A 70 -10.91 16.06 6.56
C ALA A 70 -11.27 17.25 5.65
N ALA A 71 -10.37 17.55 4.72
CA ALA A 71 -10.62 18.49 3.64
C ALA A 71 -11.86 18.07 2.80
N PRO A 72 -12.59 19.00 2.17
CA PRO A 72 -13.85 18.70 1.49
C PRO A 72 -13.76 17.60 0.41
N ASP A 73 -12.65 17.58 -0.33
CA ASP A 73 -12.40 16.61 -1.40
C ASP A 73 -12.12 15.20 -0.85
N ILE A 74 -11.41 15.08 0.27
CA ILE A 74 -11.17 13.81 0.98
C ILE A 74 -12.45 13.34 1.65
N ARG A 75 -13.18 14.24 2.32
CA ARG A 75 -14.46 13.94 2.98
C ARG A 75 -15.47 13.35 1.99
N ALA A 76 -15.58 13.91 0.80
CA ALA A 76 -16.49 13.41 -0.23
C ALA A 76 -16.15 11.96 -0.65
N VAL A 77 -14.86 11.60 -0.65
CA VAL A 77 -14.42 10.24 -0.97
C VAL A 77 -14.68 9.28 0.19
N LEU A 78 -14.33 9.67 1.42
CA LEU A 78 -14.56 8.84 2.60
C LEU A 78 -16.05 8.59 2.85
N ALA A 79 -16.92 9.55 2.55
CA ALA A 79 -18.37 9.40 2.69
C ALA A 79 -18.97 8.28 1.81
N ARG A 80 -18.29 7.91 0.73
CA ARG A 80 -18.67 6.80 -0.17
C ARG A 80 -17.78 5.57 -0.01
N ALA A 81 -16.83 5.57 0.91
CA ALA A 81 -15.92 4.44 1.07
C ALA A 81 -16.65 3.26 1.73
N THR A 82 -16.50 2.08 1.15
CA THR A 82 -17.09 0.84 1.67
C THR A 82 -16.07 -0.28 1.82
N LEU A 83 -14.85 -0.05 1.35
CA LEU A 83 -13.78 -1.03 1.35
C LEU A 83 -12.56 -0.43 2.02
N ARG A 84 -12.00 -1.15 3.00
CA ARG A 84 -10.72 -0.84 3.64
C ARG A 84 -9.73 -1.96 3.33
N VAL A 85 -8.52 -1.59 2.95
CA VAL A 85 -7.38 -2.51 2.95
C VAL A 85 -6.37 -2.08 4.00
N VAL A 86 -5.72 -3.05 4.61
CA VAL A 86 -4.66 -2.85 5.58
C VAL A 86 -3.37 -3.43 5.01
N ILE A 87 -2.29 -2.64 5.08
CA ILE A 87 -0.97 -2.98 4.58
C ILE A 87 -0.06 -3.23 5.79
N THR A 88 0.43 -4.46 5.94
CA THR A 88 1.32 -4.84 7.03
C THR A 88 2.50 -5.65 6.51
N PRO A 89 3.60 -5.77 7.27
CA PRO A 89 4.49 -6.91 7.14
C PRO A 89 3.69 -8.22 7.19
N ASP A 90 4.10 -9.22 6.43
CA ASP A 90 3.52 -10.57 6.54
C ASP A 90 4.06 -11.32 7.77
N ASP A 91 5.34 -11.07 8.12
CA ASP A 91 5.94 -11.49 9.39
C ASP A 91 5.65 -10.46 10.50
N PRO A 92 4.88 -10.81 11.54
CA PRO A 92 4.58 -9.91 12.66
C PRO A 92 5.81 -9.49 13.47
N ALA A 93 6.92 -10.24 13.36
CA ALA A 93 8.18 -9.95 14.03
C ALA A 93 9.13 -9.11 13.18
N ALA A 94 8.80 -8.84 11.91
CA ALA A 94 9.60 -7.96 11.06
C ALA A 94 9.56 -6.53 11.60
N ASP A 95 10.72 -5.90 11.68
CA ASP A 95 10.82 -4.49 12.04
C ASP A 95 10.20 -3.63 10.93
N PRO A 96 9.16 -2.81 11.23
CA PRO A 96 8.59 -1.89 10.26
C PRO A 96 9.61 -0.96 9.61
N ASP A 97 10.70 -0.61 10.30
CA ASP A 97 11.75 0.26 9.75
C ASP A 97 12.53 -0.44 8.62
N ASP A 98 12.77 -1.75 8.75
CA ASP A 98 13.44 -2.58 7.73
C ASP A 98 12.59 -2.74 6.46
N MET A 99 11.28 -2.65 6.63
CA MET A 99 10.27 -2.81 5.58
C MET A 99 9.63 -1.49 5.13
N TYR A 100 10.02 -0.36 5.72
CA TYR A 100 9.35 0.92 5.56
C TYR A 100 9.19 1.33 4.10
N ASN A 101 10.26 1.18 3.29
CA ASN A 101 10.24 1.55 1.88
C ASN A 101 9.26 0.70 1.07
N GLU A 102 9.15 -0.59 1.36
CA GLU A 102 8.24 -1.51 0.68
C GLU A 102 6.79 -1.27 1.12
N LEU A 103 6.55 -1.07 2.42
CA LEU A 103 5.23 -0.72 2.95
C LEU A 103 4.74 0.61 2.36
N LEU A 104 5.60 1.63 2.35
CA LEU A 104 5.30 2.93 1.76
C LEU A 104 5.07 2.80 0.25
N SER A 105 5.89 2.04 -0.48
CA SER A 105 5.68 1.84 -1.92
C SER A 105 4.34 1.18 -2.22
N VAL A 106 3.94 0.16 -1.44
CA VAL A 106 2.65 -0.51 -1.60
C VAL A 106 1.49 0.42 -1.25
N PHE A 107 1.61 1.19 -0.17
CA PHE A 107 0.64 2.24 0.15
C PHE A 107 0.52 3.24 -0.99
N GLU A 108 1.65 3.67 -1.53
CA GLU A 108 1.72 4.62 -2.62
C GLU A 108 1.06 4.10 -3.91
N ALA A 109 1.16 2.80 -4.16
CA ALA A 109 0.48 2.17 -5.27
C ALA A 109 -1.05 2.19 -5.10
N LEU A 110 -1.52 1.96 -3.88
CA LEU A 110 -2.93 1.81 -3.56
C LEU A 110 -3.66 3.16 -3.46
N TYR A 111 -3.08 4.16 -2.79
CA TYR A 111 -3.71 5.49 -2.72
C TYR A 111 -3.70 6.25 -4.06
N ALA A 112 -2.84 5.85 -5.00
CA ALA A 112 -2.79 6.38 -6.37
C ALA A 112 -3.90 5.82 -7.27
N MET A 113 -4.62 4.79 -6.82
CA MET A 113 -5.79 4.29 -7.53
C MET A 113 -6.92 5.32 -7.50
N PRO A 114 -7.81 5.32 -8.51
CA PRO A 114 -8.91 6.26 -8.58
C PRO A 114 -9.74 6.25 -7.31
N ASP A 115 -10.01 7.44 -6.79
CA ASP A 115 -10.92 7.64 -5.67
C ASP A 115 -10.52 6.92 -4.38
N ALA A 116 -9.24 6.58 -4.22
CA ALA A 116 -8.70 6.06 -2.97
C ALA A 116 -8.35 7.19 -1.99
N VAL A 117 -8.46 6.91 -0.69
CA VAL A 117 -7.92 7.75 0.39
C VAL A 117 -7.01 6.90 1.25
N GLY A 118 -5.75 7.31 1.36
CA GLY A 118 -4.79 6.72 2.29
C GLY A 118 -4.87 7.37 3.66
N ALA A 119 -4.74 6.58 4.72
CA ALA A 119 -4.56 7.05 6.09
C ALA A 119 -3.19 6.59 6.60
N ASP A 120 -2.34 7.55 6.96
CA ASP A 120 -1.02 7.28 7.52
C ASP A 120 -1.14 6.83 9.00
N PRO A 121 -0.51 5.71 9.40
CA PRO A 121 -0.65 5.17 10.75
C PRO A 121 0.19 5.93 11.81
N PHE A 122 1.13 6.78 11.40
CA PHE A 122 2.05 7.49 12.29
C PHE A 122 1.53 8.85 12.71
N ASP A 123 0.96 9.61 11.79
CA ASP A 123 0.44 10.96 12.08
C ASP A 123 -1.08 11.11 11.88
N GLY A 124 -1.75 10.07 11.38
CA GLY A 124 -3.19 10.06 11.11
C GLY A 124 -3.60 10.98 9.95
N SER A 125 -2.63 11.48 9.19
CA SER A 125 -2.92 12.33 8.05
C SER A 125 -3.60 11.55 6.94
N LEU A 126 -4.56 12.23 6.30
CA LEU A 126 -5.36 11.66 5.22
C LEU A 126 -4.82 12.20 3.89
N HIS A 127 -4.51 11.28 2.99
CA HIS A 127 -3.96 11.58 1.68
C HIS A 127 -4.89 11.12 0.58
N ARG A 128 -5.07 11.98 -0.42
CA ARG A 128 -5.70 11.62 -1.69
C ARG A 128 -4.75 12.00 -2.81
N ALA A 129 -4.40 11.03 -3.66
CA ALA A 129 -3.66 11.37 -4.88
C ALA A 129 -4.58 12.23 -5.77
N PRO A 130 -4.07 13.34 -6.36
CA PRO A 130 -4.86 14.16 -7.26
C PRO A 130 -5.36 13.30 -8.43
N ALA A 131 -6.65 13.42 -8.73
CA ALA A 131 -7.31 12.65 -9.79
C ALA A 131 -6.96 13.18 -11.19
N THR A 132 -5.70 13.08 -11.63
CA THR A 132 -5.16 13.34 -12.98
C THR A 132 -3.64 13.19 -12.87
N THR A 133 -2.84 12.54 -13.72
CA THR A 133 -2.84 12.26 -15.17
C THR A 133 -1.57 11.43 -15.43
N LYS A 134 -1.56 10.52 -16.42
CA LYS A 134 -0.37 9.94 -17.11
C LYS A 134 0.93 9.77 -16.30
N ASP A 135 1.38 8.52 -16.19
CA ASP A 135 2.75 8.16 -15.78
C ASP A 135 3.16 8.62 -14.37
N ALA A 136 2.57 7.99 -13.34
CA ALA A 136 3.29 7.85 -12.08
C ALA A 136 4.45 6.88 -12.32
N ALA A 137 5.58 7.41 -12.80
CA ALA A 137 6.83 6.68 -13.00
C ALA A 137 7.08 5.72 -11.84
N SER A 138 7.52 4.50 -12.19
CA SER A 138 7.97 3.48 -11.24
C SER A 138 8.83 4.11 -10.15
N PRO A 139 8.66 3.76 -8.85
CA PRO A 139 9.59 4.21 -7.84
C PRO A 139 10.92 3.62 -8.27
N LYS A 140 11.86 4.47 -8.66
CA LYS A 140 13.23 4.02 -8.94
C LYS A 140 13.70 3.38 -7.63
N GLN A 141 13.78 2.04 -7.62
CA GLN A 141 14.54 1.32 -6.61
C GLN A 141 15.85 2.06 -6.45
N ARG A 142 16.09 2.63 -5.27
CA ARG A 142 17.35 3.28 -4.93
C ARG A 142 18.41 2.20 -5.15
N GLY A 143 19.20 2.40 -6.21
CA GLY A 143 20.07 1.37 -6.75
C GLY A 143 20.90 0.73 -5.66
N ALA A 144 20.82 -0.59 -5.56
CA ALA A 144 21.83 -1.39 -4.90
C ALA A 144 23.19 -0.95 -5.48
N LYS A 145 24.03 -0.39 -4.62
CA LYS A 145 25.39 0.02 -4.93
C LYS A 145 26.08 -1.21 -5.56
N PRO A 146 26.59 -1.14 -6.80
CA PRO A 146 27.23 -2.29 -7.42
C PRO A 146 28.45 -2.67 -6.58
N ALA A 147 28.41 -3.87 -6.01
CA ALA A 147 29.57 -4.50 -5.42
C ALA A 147 30.59 -4.77 -6.54
N THR A 148 31.58 -3.89 -6.65
CA THR A 148 32.76 -4.15 -7.47
C THR A 148 33.55 -5.29 -6.84
N LYS A 149 33.23 -6.52 -7.29
CA LYS A 149 34.17 -7.64 -7.25
C LYS A 149 35.40 -7.22 -8.05
N LYS A 150 36.54 -7.03 -7.38
CA LYS A 150 37.84 -7.07 -8.04
C LYS A 150 38.41 -8.48 -7.87
N PRO A 151 38.78 -9.18 -8.96
CA PRO A 151 39.30 -10.54 -8.88
C PRO A 151 40.72 -10.53 -8.30
N ALA A 152 41.04 -11.61 -7.57
CA ALA A 152 42.40 -11.95 -7.20
C ALA A 152 43.18 -12.42 -8.43
N ALA A 153 44.43 -11.97 -8.60
CA ALA A 153 45.50 -12.78 -9.18
C ALA A 153 46.89 -12.16 -8.94
N LYS A 154 47.80 -13.05 -8.54
CA LYS A 154 49.24 -12.96 -8.28
C LYS A 154 50.08 -12.19 -9.31
N LYS A 155 51.14 -11.52 -8.82
CA LYS A 155 52.54 -11.85 -9.14
C LYS A 155 53.46 -11.38 -8.04
#